data_AF-A0A6G9D4D2-F1
#
_entry.id   AF-A0A6G9D4D2-F1
#
_cell.length_a   1.000
_cell.length_b   1.000
_cell.length_c   1.000
_cell.angle_alpha   90.00
_cell.angle_beta   90.00
_cell.angle_gamma   90.00
#
_symmetry.space_group_name_H-M   'P 1'
#
loop_
_entity.id
_entity.type
_entity.pdbx_description
1 polymer ?
#
loop_
_entity_poly.entity_id
_entity_poly.type
_entity_poly.pdbx_seq_one_letter_code
_entity_poly.pdbx_strand_id
1 'polypeptide(L)'
;MQARFVVVELKVTRFEPEYVGKLGFYVSWIDDNLRNKDIHAPTVGILLCAGRNDNVVRYSLAGTTAPLAVADYTYETLPSQVRDLVPTDDEIAAAVEATVSELDSQLPVKPDNSG
;
A
#
# COMPACT_ATOMS: atom_id res chain seq x y z
N MET A 1 -25.99 12.82 -0.80
CA MET A 1 -25.08 11.74 -1.23
C MET A 1 -24.15 11.48 -0.05
N GLN A 2 -24.13 10.26 0.49
CA GLN A 2 -23.30 9.94 1.66
C GLN A 2 -21.92 9.52 1.16
N ALA A 3 -20.88 10.28 1.54
CA ALA A 3 -19.48 9.96 1.21
C ALA A 3 -18.83 9.17 2.36
N ARG A 4 -17.68 8.53 2.11
CA ARG A 4 -16.87 7.87 3.15
C ARG A 4 -15.39 7.96 2.83
N PHE A 5 -14.56 7.89 3.86
CA PHE A 5 -13.13 7.70 3.69
C PHE A 5 -12.81 6.21 3.52
N VAL A 6 -11.79 5.93 2.70
CA VAL A 6 -11.25 4.58 2.49
C VAL A 6 -9.74 4.65 2.68
N VAL A 7 -9.23 3.85 3.61
CA VAL A 7 -7.79 3.67 3.85
C VAL A 7 -7.36 2.42 3.12
N VAL A 8 -6.35 2.54 2.25
CA VAL A 8 -5.80 1.39 1.53
C VAL A 8 -4.35 1.18 1.99
N GLU A 9 -4.08 0.01 2.54
CA GLU A 9 -2.73 -0.44 2.93
C GLU A 9 -2.30 -1.53 1.94
N LEU A 10 -1.12 -1.38 1.33
CA LEU A 10 -0.58 -2.35 0.37
C LEU A 10 0.65 -3.06 0.95
N LYS A 11 0.69 -4.39 0.81
CA LYS A 11 1.81 -5.25 1.22
C LYS A 11 2.21 -6.18 0.08
N VAL A 12 3.48 -6.10 -0.30
CA VAL A 12 4.10 -7.04 -1.26
C VAL A 12 4.39 -8.42 -0.66
N THR A 13 4.13 -8.58 0.63
CA THR A 13 4.29 -9.83 1.39
C THR A 13 2.94 -10.51 1.63
N ARG A 14 2.99 -11.76 2.10
CA ARG A 14 1.80 -12.45 2.60
C ARG A 14 1.27 -11.76 3.86
N PHE A 15 -0.03 -11.88 4.08
CA PHE A 15 -0.71 -11.32 5.25
C PHE A 15 -0.07 -11.77 6.57
N GLU A 16 0.16 -10.79 7.45
CA GLU A 16 0.53 -11.00 8.85
C GLU A 16 -0.49 -10.32 9.77
N PRO A 17 -0.83 -10.92 10.94
CA PRO A 17 -1.81 -10.35 11.88
C PRO A 17 -1.52 -8.91 12.30
N GLU A 18 -0.25 -8.51 12.41
CA GLU A 18 0.14 -7.15 12.80
C GLU A 18 -0.34 -6.07 11.82
N TYR A 19 -0.57 -6.42 10.54
CA TYR A 19 -1.03 -5.47 9.54
C TYR A 19 -2.45 -4.96 9.85
N VAL A 20 -3.28 -5.79 10.50
CA VAL A 20 -4.62 -5.39 10.97
C VAL A 20 -4.53 -4.29 12.01
N GLY A 21 -3.55 -4.36 12.92
CA GLY A 21 -3.34 -3.34 13.94
C GLY A 21 -2.95 -1.99 13.32
N LYS A 22 -2.02 -2.00 12.36
CA LYS A 22 -1.58 -0.79 11.63
C LYS A 22 -2.74 -0.14 10.87
N LEU A 23 -3.48 -0.94 10.09
CA LEU A 23 -4.63 -0.44 9.34
C LEU A 23 -5.75 0.07 10.27
N GLY A 24 -6.04 -0.66 11.35
CA GLY A 24 -7.02 -0.26 12.36
C GLY A 24 -6.65 1.08 13.01
N PHE A 25 -5.36 1.32 13.28
CA PHE A 25 -4.89 2.61 13.77
C PHE A 25 -5.19 3.75 12.78
N TYR A 26 -4.88 3.58 11.49
CA TYR A 26 -5.17 4.61 10.47
C TYR A 26 -6.66 4.89 10.33
N VAL A 27 -7.49 3.85 10.31
CA VAL A 27 -8.96 4.00 10.25
C VAL A 27 -9.47 4.79 11.45
N SER A 28 -9.07 4.43 12.67
CA SER A 28 -9.48 5.14 13.89
C SER A 28 -9.04 6.60 13.86
N TRP A 29 -7.80 6.87 13.46
CA TRP A 29 -7.29 8.24 13.39
C TRP A 29 -8.08 9.10 12.39
N ILE A 30 -8.39 8.56 11.20
CA ILE A 30 -9.19 9.27 10.19
C ILE A 30 -10.63 9.48 10.67
N ASP A 31 -11.22 8.49 11.33
CA ASP A 31 -12.58 8.59 11.88
C ASP A 31 -12.69 9.67 12.97
N ASP A 32 -11.63 9.88 13.75
CA ASP A 32 -11.59 10.89 14.81
C ASP A 32 -11.21 12.29 14.31
N ASN A 33 -10.36 12.40 13.27
CA ASN A 33 -9.77 13.68 12.86
C ASN A 33 -10.34 14.27 11.57
N LEU A 34 -10.78 13.42 10.62
CA LEU A 34 -11.20 13.87 9.29
C LEU A 34 -12.69 13.60 9.01
N ARG A 35 -13.26 12.56 9.64
CA ARG A 35 -14.65 12.19 9.41
C ARG A 35 -15.62 13.16 10.08
N ASN A 36 -16.33 13.94 9.25
CA ASN A 36 -17.58 14.56 9.67
C ASN A 36 -18.70 13.50 9.81
N LYS A 37 -19.12 13.21 11.04
CA LYS A 37 -20.09 12.16 11.37
C LYS A 37 -21.51 12.43 10.87
N ASP A 38 -21.86 13.68 10.54
CA ASP A 38 -23.18 14.07 10.05
C ASP A 38 -23.36 13.75 8.55
N ILE A 39 -22.27 13.70 7.79
CA ILE A 39 -22.30 13.53 6.32
C ILE A 39 -21.53 12.30 5.83
N HIS A 40 -20.56 11.82 6.60
CA HIS A 40 -19.70 10.71 6.21
C HIS A 40 -20.08 9.40 6.93
N ALA A 41 -20.20 8.32 6.17
CA ALA A 41 -20.29 6.98 6.73
C ALA A 41 -18.95 6.56 7.39
N PRO A 42 -18.95 5.51 8.23
CA PRO A 42 -17.72 5.00 8.85
C PRO A 42 -16.59 4.77 7.86
N THR A 43 -15.38 5.13 8.28
CA THR A 43 -14.16 4.91 7.51
C THR A 43 -13.93 3.41 7.34
N VAL A 44 -13.57 2.99 6.12
CA VAL A 44 -13.29 1.58 5.80
C VAL A 44 -11.79 1.41 5.57
N GLY A 45 -11.20 0.38 6.16
CA GLY A 45 -9.84 -0.03 5.85
C GLY A 45 -9.82 -1.21 4.88
N ILE A 46 -8.97 -1.15 3.87
CA ILE A 46 -8.70 -2.23 2.93
C ILE A 46 -7.20 -2.55 2.98
N LEU A 47 -6.86 -3.78 3.35
CA LEU A 47 -5.51 -4.31 3.29
C LEU A 47 -5.38 -5.20 2.05
N LEU A 48 -4.46 -4.85 1.15
CA LEU A 48 -4.10 -5.63 -0.02
C LEU A 48 -2.76 -6.33 0.22
N CYS A 49 -2.71 -7.65 0.12
CA CYS A 49 -1.50 -8.45 0.31
C CYS A 49 -1.19 -9.32 -0.92
N ALA A 50 0.06 -9.72 -1.10
CA ALA A 50 0.44 -10.66 -2.18
C ALA A 50 -0.14 -12.07 -1.99
N GLY A 51 -0.70 -12.37 -0.81
CA GLY A 51 -1.44 -13.59 -0.53
C GLY A 51 -1.87 -13.66 0.93
N ARG A 52 -2.81 -14.56 1.25
CA ARG A 52 -3.35 -14.68 2.61
C ARG A 52 -3.68 -16.12 3.00
N ASN A 53 -3.96 -16.35 4.28
CA ASN A 53 -4.61 -17.56 4.78
C ASN A 53 -5.91 -17.12 5.45
N ASP A 54 -7.05 -17.57 4.93
CA ASP A 54 -8.37 -17.10 5.38
C ASP A 54 -8.64 -17.37 6.86
N ASN A 55 -8.10 -18.44 7.43
CA ASN A 55 -8.23 -18.71 8.87
C ASN A 55 -7.47 -17.67 9.69
N VAL A 56 -6.22 -17.38 9.32
CA VAL A 56 -5.38 -16.39 10.02
C VAL A 56 -6.01 -15.00 9.91
N VAL A 57 -6.52 -14.64 8.72
CA VAL A 57 -7.24 -13.38 8.50
C VAL A 57 -8.50 -13.31 9.37
N ARG A 58 -9.32 -14.36 9.38
CA ARG A 58 -10.54 -14.43 10.19
C ARG A 58 -10.25 -14.19 11.66
N TYR A 59 -9.26 -14.88 12.24
CA TYR A 59 -8.92 -14.72 13.65
C TYR A 59 -8.32 -13.33 13.96
N SER A 60 -7.55 -12.76 13.02
CA SER A 60 -6.98 -11.43 13.17
C SER A 60 -8.05 -10.33 13.12
N LEU A 61 -9.11 -10.52 12.32
CA LEU A 61 -10.23 -9.60 12.23
C LEU A 61 -11.28 -9.79 13.33
N ALA A 62 -11.38 -10.97 13.94
CA ALA A 62 -12.43 -11.28 14.91
C ALA A 62 -12.47 -10.35 16.14
N GLY A 63 -11.33 -9.74 16.50
CA GLY A 63 -11.22 -8.81 17.63
C GLY A 63 -11.39 -7.34 17.26
N THR A 64 -11.55 -6.98 15.98
CA THR A 64 -11.66 -5.58 15.55
C THR A 64 -13.11 -5.11 15.51
N THR A 65 -13.34 -3.88 15.98
CA THR A 65 -14.63 -3.18 15.82
C THR A 65 -14.61 -2.23 14.62
N ALA A 66 -13.43 -1.97 14.04
CA ALA A 66 -13.28 -1.12 12.87
C ALA A 66 -13.72 -1.87 11.59
N PRO A 67 -14.32 -1.18 10.59
CA PRO A 67 -14.69 -1.80 9.32
C PRO A 67 -13.45 -2.09 8.46
N LEU A 68 -12.87 -3.28 8.64
CA LEU A 68 -11.64 -3.70 7.96
C LEU A 68 -11.90 -4.87 7.01
N ALA A 69 -11.33 -4.78 5.81
CA ALA A 69 -11.31 -5.85 4.82
C ALA A 69 -9.86 -6.18 4.46
N VAL A 70 -9.60 -7.46 4.23
CA VAL A 70 -8.31 -7.94 3.70
C VAL A 70 -8.61 -8.61 2.36
N ALA A 71 -7.82 -8.35 1.33
CA ALA A 71 -7.87 -9.02 0.05
C ALA A 71 -6.46 -9.34 -0.43
N ASP A 72 -6.31 -10.39 -1.20
CA ASP A 72 -5.13 -10.63 -2.00
C ASP A 72 -5.24 -9.94 -3.36
N TYR A 73 -4.10 -9.56 -3.93
CA TYR A 73 -4.02 -9.08 -5.30
C TYR A 73 -3.25 -10.08 -6.16
N THR A 74 -3.62 -10.16 -7.43
CA THR A 74 -2.89 -10.93 -8.44
C THR A 74 -2.71 -10.07 -9.68
N TYR A 75 -1.55 -10.22 -10.32
CA TYR A 75 -1.28 -9.58 -11.60
C TYR A 75 -2.00 -10.30 -12.75
N GLU A 76 -2.46 -11.53 -12.52
CA GLU A 76 -3.11 -12.37 -13.53
C GLU A 76 -4.52 -11.91 -13.92
N THR A 77 -5.15 -11.02 -13.15
CA THR A 77 -6.52 -10.54 -13.38
C THR A 77 -6.60 -9.09 -13.86
N LEU A 78 -5.45 -8.43 -14.10
CA LEU A 78 -5.47 -7.07 -14.66
C LEU A 78 -6.18 -7.07 -16.03
N PRO A 79 -7.13 -6.16 -16.28
CA PRO A 79 -7.72 -5.99 -17.61
C PRO A 79 -6.64 -5.72 -18.65
N SER A 80 -6.77 -6.28 -19.85
CA SER A 80 -5.76 -6.15 -20.92
C SER A 80 -5.36 -4.71 -21.20
N GLN A 81 -6.36 -3.82 -21.27
CA GLN A 81 -6.19 -2.37 -21.48
C GLN A 81 -5.30 -1.70 -20.43
N VAL A 82 -5.27 -2.23 -19.20
CA VAL A 82 -4.44 -1.69 -18.12
C VAL A 82 -3.06 -2.36 -18.13
N ARG A 83 -2.96 -3.64 -18.47
CA ARG A 83 -1.64 -4.32 -18.59
C ARG A 83 -0.74 -3.62 -19.60
N ASP A 84 -1.30 -3.18 -20.72
CA ASP A 84 -0.54 -2.50 -21.77
C ASP A 84 -0.02 -1.12 -21.32
N LEU A 85 -0.55 -0.56 -20.22
CA LEU A 85 -0.15 0.73 -19.66
C LEU A 85 0.80 0.61 -18.47
N VAL A 86 0.96 -0.59 -17.90
CA VAL A 86 1.82 -0.83 -16.74
C VAL A 86 3.16 -1.35 -17.24
N PRO A 87 4.29 -0.72 -16.88
CA PRO A 87 5.61 -1.19 -17.28
C PRO A 87 5.91 -2.56 -16.68
N THR A 88 6.70 -3.35 -17.40
CA THR A 88 7.23 -4.64 -16.95
C THR A 88 8.26 -4.47 -15.83
N ASP A 89 8.53 -5.54 -15.09
CA ASP A 89 9.56 -5.54 -14.03
C ASP A 89 10.94 -5.13 -14.57
N ASP A 90 11.30 -5.60 -15.78
CA ASP A 90 12.56 -5.26 -16.44
C ASP A 90 12.62 -3.77 -16.83
N GLU A 91 11.52 -3.21 -17.33
CA GLU A 91 11.43 -1.78 -17.67
C GLU A 91 11.53 -0.90 -16.43
N ILE A 92 10.89 -1.29 -15.32
CA ILE A 92 11.03 -0.59 -14.03
C ILE A 92 12.48 -0.68 -13.55
N ALA A 93 13.09 -1.87 -13.56
CA ALA A 93 14.46 -2.06 -13.12
C ALA A 93 15.44 -1.21 -13.92
N ALA A 94 15.31 -1.20 -15.26
CA ALA A 94 16.13 -0.39 -16.15
C ALA A 94 15.93 1.11 -15.91
N ALA A 95 14.68 1.57 -15.70
CA ALA A 95 14.40 2.98 -15.42
C ALA A 95 15.00 3.44 -14.09
N VAL A 96 14.93 2.60 -13.05
CA VAL A 96 15.55 2.87 -11.75
C VAL A 96 17.08 2.93 -11.90
N GLU A 97 17.70 1.97 -12.59
CA GLU A 97 19.15 1.94 -12.78
C GLU A 97 19.66 3.13 -13.59
N ALA A 98 18.96 3.51 -14.66
CA ALA A 98 19.26 4.72 -15.43
C ALA A 98 19.18 5.98 -14.55
N THR A 99 18.13 6.11 -13.74
CA THR A 99 17.96 7.25 -12.83
C THR A 99 19.07 7.30 -11.77
N VAL A 100 19.46 6.15 -11.21
CA VAL A 100 20.56 6.05 -10.23
C VAL A 100 21.89 6.43 -10.87
N SER A 101 22.19 5.95 -12.08
CA SER A 101 23.41 6.30 -12.79
C SER A 101 23.48 7.80 -13.11
N GLU A 102 22.35 8.40 -13.46
CA GLU A 102 22.25 9.83 -13.74
C GLU A 102 22.47 10.67 -12.47
N LEU A 103 21.95 10.24 -11.32
CA LEU A 103 22.22 10.85 -10.02
C LEU A 103 23.69 10.72 -9.59
N ASP A 104 24.32 9.55 -9.80
CA ASP A 104 25.74 9.33 -9.50
C ASP A 104 26.65 10.22 -10.35
N SER A 105 26.28 10.45 -11.61
CA SER A 105 27.02 11.35 -12.50
C SER A 105 26.91 12.84 -12.12
N GLN A 106 25.92 13.20 -11.30
CA GLN A 106 25.69 14.56 -10.81
C GLN A 106 26.29 14.81 -9.41
N LEU A 107 26.82 13.79 -8.75
CA LEU A 107 27.52 13.97 -7.48
C LEU A 107 28.85 14.71 -7.71
N PRO A 108 29.17 15.74 -6.91
CA PRO A 108 30.45 16.44 -7.04
C PRO A 108 31.60 15.46 -6.78
N VAL A 109 32.55 15.42 -7.71
CA VAL A 109 33.81 14.70 -7.54
C VAL A 109 34.41 15.14 -6.21
N LYS A 110 34.59 14.20 -5.27
CA LYS A 110 35.25 14.50 -3.99
C LYS A 110 36.59 15.17 -4.31
N PRO A 111 36.90 16.33 -3.70
CA PRO A 111 38.17 16.99 -3.95
C PRO A 111 39.28 15.99 -3.62
N ASP A 112 40.17 15.81 -4.58
CA ASP A 112 41.40 15.07 -4.40
C ASP A 112 42.18 15.73 -3.26
N ASN A 113 42.24 15.04 -2.13
CA ASN A 113 42.99 15.48 -0.95
C ASN A 113 44.28 14.65 -0.81
N SER A 114 44.95 14.37 -1.92
CA SER A 114 46.34 13.90 -1.91
C SER A 114 47.30 15.09 -1.72
N GLY A 115 47.60 15.37 -0.46
CA GLY A 115 48.64 16.31 -0.01
C GLY A 115 49.44 15.69 1.12
#